data_AF-A0A9C9FZB3-F1
#
_entry.id   AF-A0A9C9FZB3-F1
#
_cell.length_a   1.000
_cell.length_b   1.000
_cell.length_c   1.000
_cell.angle_alpha   90.00
_cell.angle_beta   90.00
_cell.angle_gamma   90.00
#
_symmetry.space_group_name_H-M   'P 1'
#
loop_
_entity.id
_entity.type
_entity.pdbx_description
1 polymer ?
#
loop_
_entity_poly.entity_id
_entity_poly.type
_entity_poly.pdbx_seq_one_letter_code
_entity_poly.pdbx_strand_id
1 'polypeptide(L)'
;MDTRGNISQEKLAARRAYVQQSPRSPVTVFHHIPKCGGTSVLDALANWFMMVPDYGSGWTGYYPKKLNTDSLRSAHCLCGHFELEGNHLHQRYPEVFTSNRFRVITFVRDPLQVKLSLFRYEKENNVLKTDVIEDHLLSRPNYIADRFPATLDNYREIIDRYFFVGILEKGQACLDNLARVLDKPEVVMPWKNDTRKDNSTNMGNISSAFLERFREDNALDYLIYDYCTEKFRQSSQ
;
A
#
# COMPACT_ATOMS: atom_id res chain seq x y z
N MET A 1 12.32 -6.89 -17.28
CA MET A 1 12.31 -6.12 -18.55
C MET A 1 11.58 -4.82 -18.28
N ASP A 2 12.32 -3.71 -18.22
CA ASP A 2 11.78 -2.38 -17.94
C ASP A 2 11.23 -1.80 -19.25
N THR A 3 9.90 -1.80 -19.39
CA THR A 3 9.17 -1.20 -20.52
C THR A 3 8.89 0.29 -20.28
N ARG A 4 9.74 0.99 -19.51
CA ARG A 4 9.72 2.45 -19.49
C ARG A 4 10.30 2.96 -20.80
N GLY A 5 9.43 3.15 -21.79
CA GLY A 5 9.78 3.76 -23.07
C GLY A 5 10.60 5.03 -22.86
N ASN A 6 11.66 5.22 -23.65
CA ASN A 6 12.56 6.36 -23.58
C ASN A 6 11.75 7.67 -23.61
N ILE A 7 11.65 8.34 -22.45
CA ILE A 7 11.06 9.66 -22.35
C ILE A 7 12.07 10.63 -22.99
N SER A 8 11.62 11.44 -23.96
CA SER A 8 12.50 12.44 -24.57
C SER A 8 13.05 13.41 -23.52
N GLN A 9 14.25 13.94 -23.76
CA GLN A 9 14.86 14.94 -22.87
C GLN A 9 13.96 16.17 -22.67
N GLU A 10 13.23 16.57 -23.70
CA GLU A 10 12.24 17.66 -23.64
C GLU A 10 11.10 17.36 -22.66
N LYS A 11 10.52 16.14 -22.71
CA LYS A 11 9.47 15.71 -21.78
C LYS A 11 9.99 15.66 -20.34
N LEU A 12 11.23 15.22 -20.13
CA LEU A 12 11.88 15.25 -18.82
C LEU A 12 12.08 16.68 -18.31
N ALA A 13 12.55 17.59 -19.18
CA ALA A 13 12.74 19.00 -18.85
C ALA A 13 11.42 19.70 -18.50
N ALA A 14 10.37 19.51 -19.31
CA ALA A 14 9.04 20.04 -19.04
C ALA A 14 8.48 19.53 -17.70
N ARG A 15 8.67 18.23 -17.41
CA ARG A 15 8.23 17.65 -16.13
C ARG A 15 8.99 18.22 -14.93
N ARG A 16 10.29 18.49 -15.07
CA ARG A 16 11.09 19.16 -14.03
C ARG A 16 10.65 20.60 -13.80
N ALA A 17 10.39 21.36 -14.87
CA ALA A 17 9.90 22.73 -14.77
C ALA A 17 8.54 22.79 -14.07
N TYR A 18 7.61 21.89 -14.43
CA TYR A 18 6.32 21.75 -13.77
C TYR A 18 6.46 21.50 -12.26
N VAL A 19 7.34 20.57 -11.86
CA VAL A 19 7.60 20.29 -10.45
C VAL A 19 8.15 21.51 -9.72
N GLN A 20 9.08 22.26 -10.31
CA GLN A 20 9.66 23.45 -9.67
C GLN A 20 8.61 24.56 -9.43
N GLN A 21 7.62 24.66 -10.31
CA GLN A 21 6.51 25.61 -10.19
C GLN A 21 5.37 25.12 -9.28
N SER A 22 5.32 23.82 -8.98
CA SER A 22 4.26 23.24 -8.16
C SER A 22 4.33 23.74 -6.71
N PRO A 23 3.18 23.97 -6.04
CA PRO A 23 3.12 24.32 -4.63
C PRO A 23 3.95 23.38 -3.74
N ARG A 24 4.44 23.88 -2.60
CA ARG A 24 5.19 23.05 -1.63
C ARG A 24 4.31 22.08 -0.84
N SER A 25 2.99 22.29 -0.84
CA SER A 25 2.02 21.51 -0.08
C SER A 25 0.65 21.46 -0.80
N PRO A 26 -0.17 20.41 -0.54
CA PRO A 26 0.18 19.22 0.22
C PRO A 26 1.03 18.24 -0.62
N VAL A 27 1.94 17.49 0.01
CA VAL A 27 2.71 16.39 -0.57
C VAL A 27 1.99 15.07 -0.28
N THR A 28 1.77 14.25 -1.30
CA THR A 28 1.16 12.93 -1.11
C THR A 28 2.22 11.93 -0.65
N VAL A 29 1.86 11.09 0.32
CA VAL A 29 2.69 9.97 0.77
C VAL A 29 1.88 8.69 0.64
N PHE A 30 2.27 7.78 -0.24
CA PHE A 30 1.67 6.48 -0.36
C PHE A 30 2.42 5.46 0.51
N HIS A 31 1.83 5.11 1.65
CA HIS A 31 2.29 4.01 2.47
C HIS A 31 1.89 2.70 1.77
N HIS A 32 2.83 2.09 1.07
CA HIS A 32 2.56 0.89 0.27
C HIS A 32 2.69 -0.35 1.16
N ILE A 33 1.55 -0.90 1.58
CA ILE A 33 1.49 -2.19 2.28
C ILE A 33 1.64 -3.31 1.24
N PRO A 34 2.62 -4.22 1.39
CA PRO A 34 2.81 -5.28 0.41
C PRO A 34 1.55 -6.11 0.20
N LYS A 35 1.33 -6.49 -1.08
CA LYS A 35 0.21 -7.35 -1.52
C LYS A 35 -1.19 -6.76 -1.36
N CYS A 36 -1.29 -5.48 -1.00
CA CYS A 36 -2.54 -4.71 -1.03
C CYS A 36 -2.74 -3.96 -2.38
N GLY A 37 -2.28 -4.56 -3.48
CA GLY A 37 -2.46 -4.01 -4.84
C GLY A 37 -1.61 -2.80 -5.18
N GLY A 38 -0.55 -2.53 -4.40
CA GLY A 38 0.21 -1.29 -4.56
C GLY A 38 0.90 -1.12 -5.92
N THR A 39 1.21 -2.17 -6.67
CA THR A 39 1.67 -2.00 -8.07
C THR A 39 0.62 -1.31 -8.94
N SER A 40 -0.63 -1.78 -8.89
CA SER A 40 -1.75 -1.17 -9.63
C SER A 40 -2.04 0.25 -9.15
N VAL A 41 -2.00 0.48 -7.83
CA VAL A 41 -2.22 1.81 -7.26
C VAL A 41 -1.09 2.78 -7.63
N LEU A 42 0.17 2.35 -7.58
CA LEU A 42 1.32 3.17 -8.00
C LEU A 42 1.21 3.59 -9.47
N ASP A 43 0.81 2.68 -10.34
CA ASP A 43 0.61 3.00 -11.76
C ASP A 43 -0.51 4.02 -11.95
N ALA A 44 -1.62 3.89 -11.22
CA ALA A 44 -2.68 4.90 -11.22
C ALA A 44 -2.16 6.26 -10.72
N LEU A 45 -1.49 6.29 -9.55
CA LEU A 45 -0.93 7.50 -8.95
C LEU A 45 0.13 8.18 -9.84
N ALA A 46 0.85 7.41 -10.66
CA ALA A 46 1.84 7.95 -11.60
C ALA A 46 1.23 8.82 -12.71
N ASN A 47 -0.10 8.76 -12.92
CA ASN A 47 -0.82 9.69 -13.80
C ASN A 47 -1.01 11.07 -13.15
N TRP A 48 -0.99 11.16 -11.82
CA TRP A 48 -1.20 12.40 -11.08
C TRP A 48 0.08 13.02 -10.54
N PHE A 49 1.09 12.19 -10.27
CA PHE A 49 2.27 12.57 -9.52
C PHE A 49 3.58 12.11 -10.18
N MET A 50 4.66 12.79 -9.81
CA MET A 50 6.02 12.27 -9.92
C MET A 50 6.30 11.36 -8.72
N MET A 51 6.41 10.07 -8.98
CA MET A 51 6.67 9.07 -7.95
C MET A 51 8.10 9.21 -7.44
N VAL A 52 8.26 9.27 -6.12
CA VAL A 52 9.54 9.34 -5.42
C VAL A 52 9.67 8.06 -4.56
N PRO A 53 10.34 7.01 -5.07
CA PRO A 53 10.44 5.74 -4.39
C PRO A 53 11.43 5.80 -3.21
N ASP A 54 11.04 5.20 -2.09
CA ASP A 54 11.86 4.95 -0.91
C ASP A 54 11.61 3.52 -0.41
N TYR A 55 12.08 2.56 -1.20
CA TYR A 55 11.96 1.12 -0.90
C TYR A 55 13.28 0.60 -0.33
N GLY A 56 13.18 -0.37 0.58
CA GLY A 56 14.32 -1.20 0.96
C GLY A 56 14.88 -1.98 -0.23
N SER A 57 16.19 -2.28 -0.20
CA SER A 57 16.85 -3.05 -1.24
C SER A 57 16.64 -4.54 -1.05
N GLY A 58 15.69 -5.12 -1.79
CA GLY A 58 15.44 -6.55 -1.79
C GLY A 58 15.09 -7.11 -0.40
N TRP A 59 15.51 -8.35 -0.14
CA TRP A 59 15.19 -9.09 1.08
C TRP A 59 16.12 -8.80 2.26
N THR A 60 17.14 -7.96 2.08
CA THR A 60 18.15 -7.68 3.11
C THR A 60 17.64 -6.72 4.19
N GLY A 61 16.50 -6.06 3.96
CA GLY A 61 15.94 -5.06 4.87
C GLY A 61 16.76 -3.76 4.94
N TYR A 62 17.78 -3.59 4.10
CA TYR A 62 18.55 -2.36 4.03
C TYR A 62 17.73 -1.26 3.37
N TYR A 63 17.56 -0.14 4.07
CA TYR A 63 16.95 1.06 3.50
C TYR A 63 18.03 2.03 3.04
N PRO A 64 17.87 2.66 1.86
CA PRO A 64 18.76 3.72 1.45
C PRO A 64 18.67 4.91 2.41
N LYS A 65 19.59 5.86 2.25
CA LYS A 65 19.57 7.12 3.00
C LYS A 65 18.19 7.78 2.92
N LYS A 66 17.65 8.17 4.08
CA LYS A 66 16.37 8.90 4.21
C LYS A 66 16.35 10.09 3.24
N LEU A 67 15.23 10.25 2.54
CA LEU A 67 15.04 11.35 1.60
C LEU A 67 14.80 12.67 2.35
N ASN A 68 15.24 13.78 1.76
CA ASN A 68 14.91 15.11 2.27
C ASN A 68 13.48 15.49 1.84
N THR A 69 12.52 15.36 2.75
CA THR A 69 11.11 15.66 2.52
C THR A 69 10.87 17.15 2.24
N ASP A 70 11.75 18.06 2.64
CA ASP A 70 11.65 19.51 2.33
C ASP A 70 11.85 19.85 0.86
N SER A 71 12.48 18.96 0.10
CA SER A 71 12.58 19.09 -1.35
C SER A 71 11.29 18.71 -2.08
N LEU A 72 10.38 17.98 -1.43
CA LEU A 72 9.14 17.49 -2.02
C LEU A 72 8.08 18.61 -2.14
N ARG A 73 7.20 18.45 -3.13
CA ARG A 73 6.21 19.43 -3.59
C ARG A 73 4.92 18.69 -3.94
N SER A 74 3.83 19.41 -4.18
CA SER A 74 2.51 18.82 -4.43
C SER A 74 2.40 17.97 -5.70
N ALA A 75 3.35 18.12 -6.63
CA ALA A 75 3.48 17.24 -7.77
C ALA A 75 4.16 15.90 -7.43
N HIS A 76 4.73 15.72 -6.24
CA HIS A 76 5.41 14.49 -5.84
C HIS A 76 4.49 13.56 -5.05
N CYS A 77 4.75 12.26 -5.17
CA CYS A 77 4.21 11.23 -4.30
C CYS A 77 5.36 10.37 -3.76
N LEU A 78 5.67 10.52 -2.46
CA LEU A 78 6.63 9.65 -1.77
C LEU A 78 5.98 8.27 -1.61
N CYS A 79 6.66 7.19 -1.99
CA CYS A 79 6.11 5.84 -1.84
C CYS A 79 7.15 4.81 -1.43
N GLY A 80 6.76 3.86 -0.60
CA GLY A 80 7.66 2.85 -0.07
C GLY A 80 6.94 1.81 0.79
N HIS A 81 7.60 0.68 1.01
CA HIS A 81 7.25 -0.25 2.08
C HIS A 81 7.91 0.25 3.36
N PHE A 82 7.17 0.48 4.43
CA PHE A 82 7.69 0.98 5.71
C PHE A 82 7.36 -0.02 6.81
N GLU A 83 7.93 -1.22 6.67
CA GLU A 83 7.45 -2.42 7.38
C GLU A 83 8.42 -2.97 8.43
N LEU A 84 9.61 -2.40 8.59
CA LEU A 84 10.59 -2.84 9.57
C LEU A 84 10.72 -1.83 10.70
N GLU A 85 10.96 -2.32 11.91
CA GLU A 85 11.30 -1.48 13.06
C GLU A 85 12.48 -0.54 12.75
N GLY A 86 12.37 0.71 13.17
CA GLY A 86 13.24 1.82 12.80
C GLY A 86 12.97 2.42 11.40
N ASN A 87 12.15 1.76 10.58
CA ASN A 87 11.76 2.21 9.24
C ASN A 87 10.24 2.24 9.03
N HIS A 88 9.42 2.02 10.05
CA HIS A 88 8.00 2.30 9.96
C HIS A 88 7.78 3.77 9.58
N LEU A 89 6.68 4.06 8.87
CA LEU A 89 6.51 5.38 8.26
C LEU A 89 6.62 6.52 9.29
N HIS A 90 6.06 6.31 10.49
CA HIS A 90 6.11 7.27 11.58
C HIS A 90 7.51 7.41 12.23
N GLN A 91 8.36 6.39 12.13
CA GLN A 91 9.75 6.43 12.62
C GLN A 91 10.67 7.06 11.59
N ARG A 92 10.49 6.67 10.31
CA ARG A 92 11.31 7.15 9.20
C ARG A 92 10.99 8.58 8.83
N TYR A 93 9.72 8.96 8.81
CA TYR A 93 9.23 10.30 8.46
C TYR A 93 8.18 10.78 9.46
N PRO A 94 8.54 11.06 10.73
CA PRO A 94 7.57 11.47 11.75
C PRO A 94 6.74 12.70 11.34
N GLU A 95 7.33 13.60 10.55
CA GLU A 95 6.68 14.83 10.08
C GLU A 95 5.41 14.59 9.22
N VAL A 96 5.24 13.41 8.63
CA VAL A 96 4.10 13.11 7.74
C VAL A 96 2.77 12.98 8.48
N PHE A 97 2.81 12.75 9.80
CA PHE A 97 1.61 12.66 10.65
C PHE A 97 1.43 13.86 11.57
N THR A 98 2.43 14.74 11.71
CA THR A 98 2.36 15.92 12.57
C THR A 98 2.19 17.23 11.80
N SER A 99 2.38 17.22 10.47
CA SER A 99 2.29 18.40 9.62
C SER A 99 1.13 18.29 8.63
N ASN A 100 0.36 19.38 8.50
CA ASN A 100 -0.68 19.52 7.45
C ASN A 100 -0.12 19.58 6.02
N ARG A 101 1.21 19.61 5.87
CA ARG A 101 1.89 19.57 4.58
C ARG A 101 1.74 18.22 3.89
N PHE A 102 1.46 17.14 4.62
CA PHE A 102 1.42 15.80 4.05
C PHE A 102 0.00 15.22 4.01
N ARG A 103 -0.30 14.46 2.97
CA ARG A 103 -1.50 13.63 2.86
C ARG A 103 -1.07 12.18 2.74
N VAL A 104 -1.15 11.45 3.85
CA VAL A 104 -0.77 10.03 3.88
C VAL A 104 -1.94 9.19 3.40
N ILE A 105 -1.71 8.40 2.36
CA ILE A 105 -2.69 7.49 1.78
C ILE A 105 -2.17 6.06 1.82
N THR A 106 -3.07 5.09 1.90
CA THR A 106 -2.75 3.67 1.79
C THR A 106 -3.92 2.88 1.21
N PHE A 107 -3.69 1.61 0.92
CA PHE A 107 -4.72 0.64 0.55
C PHE A 107 -4.53 -0.61 1.41
N VAL A 108 -5.64 -1.13 1.91
CA VAL A 108 -5.72 -2.42 2.61
C VAL A 108 -6.48 -3.42 1.75
N ARG A 109 -6.38 -4.69 2.13
CA ARG A 109 -6.99 -5.82 1.43
C ARG A 109 -7.42 -6.85 2.47
N ASP A 110 -8.38 -7.71 2.14
CA ASP A 110 -8.75 -8.83 3.00
C ASP A 110 -7.51 -9.61 3.49
N PRO A 111 -7.37 -9.88 4.81
CA PRO A 111 -6.16 -10.47 5.39
C PRO A 111 -5.77 -11.83 4.78
N LEU A 112 -6.75 -12.71 4.54
CA LEU A 112 -6.48 -14.01 3.90
C LEU A 112 -5.97 -13.82 2.47
N GLN A 113 -6.58 -12.89 1.72
CA GLN A 113 -6.18 -12.56 0.36
C GLN A 113 -4.76 -11.96 0.30
N VAL A 114 -4.35 -11.17 1.30
CA VAL A 114 -2.97 -10.68 1.44
C VAL A 114 -2.01 -11.86 1.58
N LYS A 115 -2.31 -12.80 2.48
CA LYS A 115 -1.45 -13.95 2.78
C LYS A 115 -1.33 -14.92 1.61
N LEU A 116 -2.43 -15.21 0.91
CA LEU A 116 -2.42 -16.01 -0.32
C LEU A 116 -1.60 -15.34 -1.44
N SER A 117 -1.73 -14.02 -1.59
CA SER A 117 -0.94 -13.27 -2.57
C SER A 117 0.54 -13.25 -2.21
N LEU A 118 0.87 -13.21 -0.92
CA LEU A 118 2.25 -13.27 -0.45
C LEU A 118 2.86 -14.65 -0.71
N PHE A 119 2.14 -15.74 -0.41
CA PHE A 119 2.58 -17.11 -0.69
C PHE A 119 2.98 -17.30 -2.15
N ARG A 120 2.10 -16.89 -3.08
CA ARG A 120 2.36 -16.98 -4.53
C ARG A 120 3.60 -16.21 -4.93
N TYR A 121 3.71 -14.96 -4.46
CA TYR A 121 4.86 -14.13 -4.77
C TYR A 121 6.17 -14.72 -4.24
N GLU A 122 6.20 -15.18 -3.00
CA GLU A 122 7.38 -15.79 -2.40
C GLU A 122 7.76 -17.11 -3.11
N LYS A 123 6.76 -17.88 -3.57
CA LYS A 123 6.96 -19.09 -4.39
C LYS A 123 7.55 -18.75 -5.77
N GLU A 124 6.97 -17.79 -6.48
CA GLU A 124 7.44 -17.34 -7.80
C GLU A 124 8.86 -16.76 -7.76
N ASN A 125 9.28 -16.22 -6.61
CA ASN A 125 10.61 -15.64 -6.41
C ASN A 125 11.60 -16.60 -5.71
N ASN A 126 11.22 -17.87 -5.49
CA ASN A 126 12.07 -18.89 -4.84
C ASN A 126 12.60 -18.46 -3.45
N VAL A 127 11.78 -17.78 -2.66
CA VAL A 127 12.12 -17.36 -1.28
C VAL A 127 11.19 -17.97 -0.22
N LEU A 128 10.34 -18.91 -0.65
CA LEU A 128 9.41 -19.62 0.20
C LEU A 128 10.17 -20.45 1.24
N LYS A 129 9.75 -20.39 2.50
CA LYS A 129 10.35 -21.19 3.58
C LYS A 129 9.74 -22.59 3.72
N THR A 130 8.50 -22.76 3.27
CA THR A 130 7.73 -24.00 3.35
C THR A 130 6.79 -24.09 2.17
N ASP A 131 6.73 -25.24 1.50
CA ASP A 131 5.79 -25.51 0.41
C ASP A 131 4.36 -25.80 0.90
N VAL A 132 4.18 -25.97 2.21
CA VAL A 132 2.87 -26.18 2.84
C VAL A 132 2.17 -24.83 2.99
N ILE A 133 1.08 -24.65 2.24
CA ILE A 133 0.33 -23.39 2.20
C ILE A 133 -0.22 -23.02 3.59
N GLU A 134 -0.74 -23.98 4.35
CA GLU A 134 -1.30 -23.74 5.67
C GLU A 134 -0.26 -23.20 6.65
N ASP A 135 0.94 -23.79 6.69
CA ASP A 135 2.06 -23.30 7.49
C ASP A 135 2.46 -21.88 7.10
N HIS A 136 2.45 -21.57 5.81
CA HIS A 136 2.74 -20.22 5.32
C HIS A 136 1.67 -19.20 5.72
N LEU A 137 0.39 -19.57 5.58
CA LEU A 137 -0.73 -18.71 5.94
C LEU A 137 -0.73 -18.39 7.44
N LEU A 138 -0.37 -19.33 8.30
CA LEU A 138 -0.22 -19.10 9.74
C LEU A 138 1.12 -18.45 10.11
N SER A 139 2.09 -18.40 9.20
CA SER A 139 3.34 -17.67 9.45
C SER A 139 3.07 -16.17 9.54
N ARG A 140 3.68 -15.45 10.49
CA ARG A 140 3.53 -13.98 10.62
C ARG A 140 2.05 -13.54 10.77
N PRO A 141 1.38 -13.89 11.89
CA PRO A 141 0.02 -13.45 12.17
C PRO A 141 -0.07 -11.92 12.28
N ASN A 142 -1.23 -11.36 11.97
CA ASN A 142 -1.50 -9.92 11.99
C ASN A 142 -0.53 -9.11 11.12
N TYR A 143 -0.33 -9.60 9.90
CA TYR A 143 0.62 -9.06 8.92
C TYR A 143 0.34 -7.58 8.60
N ILE A 144 -0.92 -7.17 8.45
CA ILE A 144 -1.29 -5.78 8.14
C ILE A 144 -1.04 -4.88 9.35
N ALA A 145 -1.42 -5.32 10.56
CA ALA A 145 -1.21 -4.59 11.80
C ALA A 145 0.26 -4.27 12.05
N ASP A 146 1.15 -5.23 11.77
CA ASP A 146 2.61 -5.07 11.85
C ASP A 146 3.15 -3.96 10.91
N ARG A 147 2.52 -3.73 9.74
CA ARG A 147 2.89 -2.61 8.85
C ARG A 147 2.38 -1.27 9.37
N PHE A 148 1.29 -1.25 10.13
CA PHE A 148 0.74 -0.05 10.77
C PHE A 148 1.37 0.29 12.13
N PRO A 149 2.35 -0.50 12.58
CA PRO A 149 2.56 -0.89 13.99
C PRO A 149 1.36 -0.67 14.92
N ALA A 150 0.27 -1.37 14.64
CA ALA A 150 -0.98 -1.28 15.39
C ALA A 150 -1.14 -2.39 16.44
N THR A 151 -1.86 -2.06 17.51
CA THR A 151 -2.32 -2.98 18.57
C THR A 151 -3.85 -2.93 18.66
N LEU A 152 -4.44 -3.84 19.44
CA LEU A 152 -5.88 -3.84 19.71
C LEU A 152 -6.39 -2.51 20.28
N ASP A 153 -5.55 -1.81 21.06
CA ASP A 153 -5.93 -0.59 21.76
C ASP A 153 -5.86 0.66 20.88
N ASN A 154 -4.99 0.67 19.86
CA ASN A 154 -4.66 1.89 19.11
C ASN A 154 -4.94 1.83 17.60
N TYR A 155 -5.37 0.69 17.05
CA TYR A 155 -5.48 0.52 15.60
C TYR A 155 -6.37 1.59 14.94
N ARG A 156 -7.49 1.97 15.59
CA ARG A 156 -8.38 3.01 15.08
C ARG A 156 -7.70 4.37 15.02
N GLU A 157 -7.03 4.76 16.10
CA GLU A 157 -6.28 6.02 16.16
C GLU A 157 -5.23 6.08 15.05
N ILE A 158 -4.46 5.01 14.86
CA ILE A 158 -3.43 4.95 13.82
C ILE A 158 -4.03 5.10 12.42
N ILE A 159 -5.11 4.36 12.13
CA ILE A 159 -5.79 4.42 10.83
C ILE A 159 -6.40 5.80 10.59
N ASP A 160 -6.93 6.46 11.63
CA ASP A 160 -7.54 7.79 11.54
C ASP A 160 -6.55 8.91 11.19
N ARG A 161 -5.25 8.69 11.37
CA ARG A 161 -4.22 9.66 10.92
C ARG A 161 -4.02 9.65 9.40
N TYR A 162 -4.53 8.65 8.68
CA TYR A 162 -4.41 8.58 7.24
C TYR A 162 -5.44 9.49 6.59
N PHE A 163 -4.99 10.31 5.64
CA PHE A 163 -5.86 11.15 4.82
C PHE A 163 -6.83 10.31 4.00
N PHE A 164 -6.40 9.13 3.53
CA PHE A 164 -7.24 8.20 2.78
C PHE A 164 -6.78 6.75 2.97
N VAL A 165 -7.73 5.84 3.18
CA VAL A 165 -7.47 4.39 3.22
C VAL A 165 -8.42 3.70 2.24
N GLY A 166 -7.87 3.18 1.14
CA GLY A 166 -8.63 2.45 0.13
C GLY A 166 -8.79 0.97 0.47
N ILE A 167 -9.85 0.35 -0.07
CA ILE A 167 -10.10 -1.09 0.00
C ILE A 167 -9.82 -1.70 -1.37
N LEU A 168 -8.86 -2.61 -1.47
CA LEU A 168 -8.44 -3.15 -2.77
C LEU A 168 -9.58 -3.83 -3.51
N GLU A 169 -10.47 -4.55 -2.82
CA GLU A 169 -11.64 -5.20 -3.43
C GLU A 169 -12.60 -4.18 -4.09
N LYS A 170 -12.54 -2.91 -3.66
CA LYS A 170 -13.28 -1.77 -4.22
C LYS A 170 -12.36 -0.78 -4.95
N GLY A 171 -11.22 -1.27 -5.48
CA GLY A 171 -10.11 -0.46 -5.95
C GLY A 171 -10.48 0.68 -6.92
N GLN A 172 -11.33 0.42 -7.93
CA GLN A 172 -11.79 1.48 -8.85
C GLN A 172 -12.56 2.58 -8.11
N ALA A 173 -13.60 2.20 -7.36
CA ALA A 173 -14.39 3.17 -6.59
C ALA A 173 -13.55 3.95 -5.56
N CYS A 174 -12.55 3.30 -4.96
CA CYS A 174 -11.59 3.96 -4.08
C CYS A 174 -10.71 4.97 -4.83
N LEU A 175 -10.24 4.65 -6.04
CA LEU A 175 -9.47 5.58 -6.87
C LEU A 175 -10.31 6.75 -7.36
N ASP A 176 -11.57 6.53 -7.73
CA ASP A 176 -12.49 7.59 -8.13
C ASP A 176 -12.76 8.54 -6.96
N ASN A 177 -12.96 8.00 -5.75
CA ASN A 177 -13.10 8.80 -4.54
C ASN A 177 -11.80 9.58 -4.22
N LEU A 178 -10.65 8.90 -4.30
CA LEU A 178 -9.35 9.52 -4.09
C LEU A 178 -9.10 10.67 -5.08
N ALA A 179 -9.46 10.49 -6.35
CA ALA A 179 -9.34 11.51 -7.39
C ALA A 179 -10.14 12.76 -6.99
N ARG A 180 -11.40 12.58 -6.56
CA ARG A 180 -12.27 13.67 -6.11
C ARG A 180 -11.71 14.43 -4.92
N VAL A 181 -11.27 13.75 -3.85
CA VAL A 181 -10.74 14.42 -2.65
C VAL A 181 -9.37 15.06 -2.86
N LEU A 182 -8.64 14.66 -3.90
CA LEU A 182 -7.37 15.26 -4.31
C LEU A 182 -7.51 16.32 -5.40
N ASP A 183 -8.72 16.56 -5.91
CA ASP A 183 -8.98 17.40 -7.09
C ASP A 183 -8.11 16.98 -8.29
N LYS A 184 -8.20 15.69 -8.63
CA LYS A 184 -7.49 15.05 -9.73
C LYS A 184 -8.47 14.44 -10.73
N PRO A 185 -8.10 14.33 -12.02
CA PRO A 185 -8.92 13.62 -12.99
C PRO A 185 -9.02 12.14 -12.61
N GLU A 186 -10.19 11.54 -12.88
CA GLU A 186 -10.39 10.10 -12.70
C GLU A 186 -9.40 9.29 -13.55
N VAL A 187 -9.00 8.13 -13.03
CA VAL A 187 -8.10 7.19 -13.72
C VAL A 187 -8.64 5.78 -13.60
N VAL A 188 -8.49 5.00 -14.67
CA VAL A 188 -8.85 3.58 -14.64
C VAL A 188 -7.78 2.82 -13.87
N MET A 189 -8.20 1.99 -12.92
CA MET A 189 -7.28 1.14 -12.16
C MET A 189 -6.65 0.10 -13.10
N PRO A 190 -5.31 0.11 -13.28
CA PRO A 190 -4.64 -0.90 -14.08
C PRO A 190 -4.50 -2.17 -13.24
N TRP A 191 -5.53 -3.01 -13.22
CA TRP A 191 -5.51 -4.29 -12.49
C TRP A 191 -4.36 -5.18 -12.99
N LYS A 192 -3.31 -5.32 -12.17
CA LYS A 192 -2.14 -6.16 -12.43
C LYS A 192 -2.11 -7.26 -11.39
N ASN A 193 -1.73 -8.47 -11.81
CA ASN A 193 -1.63 -9.65 -10.93
C ASN A 193 -2.94 -9.90 -10.15
N ASP A 194 -4.07 -9.92 -10.88
CA ASP A 194 -5.39 -10.09 -10.30
C ASP A 194 -5.61 -11.52 -9.79
N THR A 195 -5.12 -11.74 -8.56
CA THR A 195 -5.24 -13.01 -7.83
C THR A 195 -6.70 -13.45 -7.63
N ARG A 196 -7.71 -12.58 -7.79
CA ARG A 196 -9.14 -12.98 -7.72
C ARG A 196 -9.49 -14.04 -8.77
N LYS A 197 -8.83 -14.03 -9.93
CA LYS A 197 -9.09 -14.97 -11.03
C LYS A 197 -8.49 -16.36 -10.79
N ASP A 198 -7.41 -16.44 -10.02
CA ASP A 198 -6.65 -17.68 -9.80
C ASP A 198 -6.90 -18.32 -8.43
N ASN A 199 -7.60 -17.67 -7.51
CA ASN A 199 -7.73 -18.18 -6.13
C ASN A 199 -8.62 -19.43 -6.00
N SER A 200 -9.42 -19.75 -7.00
CA SER A 200 -10.27 -20.94 -7.00
C SER A 200 -9.47 -22.25 -6.96
N THR A 201 -8.28 -22.32 -7.57
CA THR A 201 -7.47 -23.54 -7.64
C THR A 201 -6.65 -23.81 -6.38
N ASN A 202 -6.27 -22.79 -5.61
CA ASN A 202 -5.49 -22.97 -4.37
C ASN A 202 -6.34 -23.08 -3.11
N MET A 203 -7.57 -22.53 -3.11
CA MET A 203 -8.46 -22.56 -1.94
C MET A 203 -9.26 -23.86 -1.80
N GLY A 204 -9.38 -24.65 -2.87
CA GLY A 204 -10.24 -25.85 -2.90
C GLY A 204 -9.92 -26.93 -1.86
N ASN A 205 -8.74 -26.87 -1.24
CA ASN A 205 -8.28 -27.87 -0.26
C ASN A 205 -8.17 -27.34 1.18
N ILE A 206 -8.49 -26.06 1.44
CA ILE A 206 -8.35 -25.49 2.79
C ILE A 206 -9.63 -25.76 3.57
N SER A 207 -9.51 -26.43 4.73
CA SER A 207 -10.68 -26.77 5.56
C SER A 207 -11.31 -25.53 6.22
N SER A 208 -12.61 -25.57 6.50
CA SER A 208 -13.30 -24.51 7.25
C SER A 208 -12.70 -24.32 8.64
N ALA A 209 -12.34 -25.41 9.33
CA ALA A 209 -11.68 -25.36 10.63
C ALA A 209 -10.34 -24.61 10.58
N PHE A 210 -9.58 -24.76 9.49
CA PHE A 210 -8.36 -23.98 9.29
C PHE A 210 -8.67 -22.50 9.06
N LEU A 211 -9.68 -22.17 8.27
CA LEU A 211 -10.05 -20.77 8.00
C LEU A 211 -10.50 -20.04 9.27
N GLU A 212 -11.26 -20.71 10.14
CA GLU A 212 -11.63 -20.15 11.45
C GLU A 212 -10.40 -19.88 12.31
N ARG A 213 -9.50 -20.87 12.43
CA ARG A 213 -8.23 -20.67 13.14
C ARG A 213 -7.40 -19.52 12.54
N PHE A 214 -7.29 -19.45 11.22
CA PHE A 214 -6.58 -18.35 10.56
C PHE A 214 -7.18 -17.00 10.93
N ARG A 215 -8.51 -16.91 10.97
CA ARG A 215 -9.23 -15.69 11.37
C ARG A 215 -8.96 -15.32 12.82
N GLU A 216 -8.94 -16.30 13.73
CA GLU A 216 -8.61 -16.10 15.14
C GLU A 216 -7.17 -15.59 15.32
N ASP A 217 -6.19 -16.25 14.68
CA ASP A 217 -4.77 -15.87 14.75
C ASP A 217 -4.51 -14.49 14.12
N ASN A 218 -5.36 -14.04 13.18
CA ASN A 218 -5.26 -12.75 12.49
C ASN A 218 -6.39 -11.78 12.87
N ALA A 219 -6.93 -11.89 14.09
CA ALA A 219 -8.09 -11.10 14.51
C ALA A 219 -7.87 -9.58 14.40
N LEU A 220 -6.65 -9.08 14.69
CA LEU A 220 -6.36 -7.65 14.60
C LEU A 220 -6.34 -7.14 13.15
N ASP A 221 -5.82 -7.93 12.21
CA ASP A 221 -5.87 -7.59 10.79
C ASP A 221 -7.33 -7.49 10.29
N TYR A 222 -8.20 -8.41 10.71
CA TYR A 222 -9.62 -8.35 10.39
C TYR A 222 -10.30 -7.13 11.01
N LEU A 223 -9.97 -6.77 12.26
CA LEU A 223 -10.49 -5.55 12.90
C LEU A 223 -10.07 -4.28 12.13
N ILE A 224 -8.81 -4.21 11.66
CA ILE A 224 -8.32 -3.10 10.83
C ILE A 224 -9.08 -3.08 9.49
N TYR A 225 -9.19 -4.22 8.82
CA TYR A 225 -9.88 -4.31 7.53
C TYR A 225 -11.35 -3.90 7.62
N ASP A 226 -12.07 -4.40 8.63
CA ASP A 226 -13.48 -4.10 8.85
C ASP A 226 -13.67 -2.62 9.18
N TYR A 227 -12.79 -2.04 10.00
CA TYR A 227 -12.82 -0.61 10.32
C TYR A 227 -12.60 0.27 9.09
N CYS A 228 -11.61 -0.03 8.26
CA CYS A 228 -11.36 0.67 7.01
C CYS A 228 -12.55 0.55 6.03
N THR A 229 -13.15 -0.64 5.95
CA THR A 229 -14.32 -0.89 5.09
C THR A 229 -15.52 -0.07 5.54
N GLU A 230 -15.75 0.02 6.85
CA GLU A 230 -16.84 0.82 7.40
C GLU A 230 -16.63 2.31 7.15
N LYS A 231 -15.42 2.84 7.38
CA LYS A 231 -15.07 4.23 7.01
C LYS A 231 -15.33 4.50 5.53
N PHE A 232 -14.96 3.58 4.65
CA PHE A 232 -15.18 3.75 3.21
C PHE A 232 -16.68 3.83 2.88
N ARG A 233 -17.53 2.97 3.47
CA ARG A 233 -18.99 3.02 3.27
C ARG A 233 -19.57 4.36 3.71
N GLN A 234 -19.17 4.87 4.87
CA GLN A 234 -19.65 6.14 5.41
C GLN A 234 -19.22 7.34 4.56
N SER A 235 -18.02 7.31 3.98
CA SER A 235 -17.52 8.37 3.10
C SER A 235 -18.11 8.36 1.68
N SER A 236 -18.86 7.31 1.33
CA SER A 236 -19.43 7.12 -0.01
C SER A 236 -20.93 7.43 -0.08
N GLN A 237 -21.52 7.85 1.04
CA GLN A 237 -22.89 8.36 1.15
C GLN A 237 -22.88 9.88 1.03
#